data_AF-A0A938E1E5-F1
#
_entry.id   AF-A0A938E1E5-F1
#
_cell.length_a   1.000
_cell.length_b   1.000
_cell.length_c   1.000
_cell.angle_alpha   90.00
_cell.angle_beta   90.00
_cell.angle_gamma   90.00
#
_symmetry.space_group_name_H-M   'P 1'
#
loop_
_entity.id
_entity.type
_entity.pdbx_description
1 polymer ?
#
loop_
_entity_poly.entity_id
_entity_poly.type
_entity_poly.pdbx_seq_one_letter_code
_entity_poly.pdbx_strand_id
1 'polypeptide(L)' 'MVASGMARKVDGLGRVVLPVEMRKQLGIDVGDLVDISVADGRFVLEKVEQHCVFCGAAEELREHRAKLVCAACVGSLSAS' A
#
# COMPACT_ATOMS: atom_id res chain seq x y z
N MET A 1 -20.41 -1.22 5.59
CA MET A 1 -20.57 -1.74 4.22
C MET A 1 -20.78 -0.55 3.29
N VAL A 2 -19.82 -0.23 2.43
CA VAL A 2 -20.04 0.68 1.30
C VAL A 2 -19.67 -0.10 0.05
N ALA A 3 -20.63 -0.87 -0.46
CA ALA A 3 -20.54 -1.39 -1.82
C ALA A 3 -20.99 -0.26 -2.77
N SER A 4 -20.07 0.67 -3.05
CA SER A 4 -20.26 1.62 -4.16
C SER A 4 -20.04 0.85 -5.46
N GLY A 5 -21.04 0.08 -5.87
CA GLY A 5 -20.99 -0.77 -7.05
C GLY A 5 -21.10 0.07 -8.33
N MET A 6 -20.04 0.79 -8.69
CA MET A 6 -19.95 1.46 -9.98
C MET A 6 -19.07 0.66 -10.94
N ALA A 7 -19.68 0.15 -12.02
CA ALA A 7 -18.95 -0.59 -13.05
C ALA A 7 -18.01 0.34 -13.85
N ARG A 8 -16.83 -0.18 -14.19
CA ARG A 8 -15.87 0.46 -15.09
C ARG A 8 -15.48 -0.53 -16.18
N LYS A 9 -15.39 -0.04 -17.42
CA LYS A 9 -14.88 -0.82 -18.53
C LYS A 9 -13.38 -0.97 -18.37
N VAL A 10 -12.89 -2.15 -18.73
CA VAL A 10 -11.47 -2.39 -18.95
C VAL A 10 -11.09 -1.70 -20.26
N ASP A 11 -9.96 -1.00 -20.27
CA ASP A 11 -9.47 -0.36 -21.50
C ASP A 11 -8.81 -1.37 -22.45
N GLY A 12 -8.38 -0.91 -23.64
CA GLY A 12 -7.76 -1.77 -24.65
C GLY A 12 -6.41 -2.39 -24.23
N LEU A 13 -5.84 -1.97 -23.10
CA LEU A 13 -4.60 -2.51 -22.53
C LEU A 13 -4.85 -3.41 -21.32
N GLY A 14 -6.10 -3.67 -20.95
CA GLY A 14 -6.43 -4.50 -19.80
C GLY A 14 -6.45 -3.76 -18.46
N ARG A 15 -6.42 -2.42 -18.45
CA ARG A 15 -6.39 -1.63 -17.20
C ARG A 15 -7.80 -1.25 -16.75
N VAL A 16 -7.98 -1.12 -15.44
CA VAL A 16 -9.20 -0.55 -14.81
C VAL A 16 -8.84 0.73 -14.07
N VAL A 17 -9.70 1.74 -14.19
CA VAL A 17 -9.53 3.01 -13.49
C VAL A 17 -10.19 2.95 -12.13
N LEU A 18 -9.43 3.24 -11.07
CA LEU A 18 -9.94 3.44 -9.71
C LEU A 18 -10.53 4.86 -9.58
N PRO A 19 -11.83 5.02 -9.25
CA PRO A 19 -12.46 6.31 -9.00
C PRO A 19 -11.71 7.13 -7.93
N VAL A 20 -11.78 8.45 -8.04
CA VAL A 20 -11.07 9.36 -7.12
C VAL A 20 -11.57 9.24 -5.69
N GLU A 21 -12.84 8.91 -5.49
CA GLU A 21 -13.46 8.71 -4.18
C GLU A 21 -12.86 7.50 -3.48
N MET A 22 -12.70 6.38 -4.20
CA MET A 22 -12.09 5.16 -3.67
C MET A 22 -10.61 5.37 -3.36
N ARG A 23 -9.88 6.07 -4.24
CA ARG A 23 -8.47 6.41 -4.00
C ARG A 23 -8.29 7.22 -2.73
N LYS A 24 -9.12 8.25 -2.52
CA LYS A 24 -9.09 9.06 -1.29
C LYS A 24 -9.43 8.24 -0.05
N GLN A 25 -10.41 7.34 -0.13
CA GLN A 25 -10.78 6.48 1.00
C GLN A 25 -9.68 5.49 1.39
N LEU A 26 -8.94 4.97 0.41
CA LEU A 26 -7.84 4.01 0.62
C LEU A 26 -6.47 4.70 0.74
N GLY A 27 -6.42 6.04 0.68
CA GLY A 27 -5.18 6.81 0.72
C GLY A 27 -4.21 6.49 -0.43
N ILE A 28 -4.69 6.12 -1.61
CA ILE A 28 -3.84 5.77 -2.77
C ILE A 28 -3.59 6.99 -3.64
N ASP A 29 -2.33 7.41 -3.72
CA ASP A 29 -1.87 8.52 -4.55
C ASP A 29 -1.17 8.06 -5.83
N VAL A 30 -0.89 9.00 -6.72
CA VAL A 30 -0.19 8.71 -7.99
C VAL A 30 1.24 8.26 -7.68
N GLY A 31 1.58 7.05 -8.12
CA GLY A 31 2.90 6.45 -7.88
C GLY A 31 2.93 5.45 -6.73
N ASP A 32 1.87 5.38 -5.92
CA ASP A 32 1.76 4.36 -4.87
C ASP A 32 1.69 2.96 -5.46
N LEU A 33 2.34 2.02 -4.76
CA LEU A 33 2.24 0.60 -5.06
C LEU A 33 0.93 0.05 -4.46
N VAL A 34 0.23 -0.74 -5.27
CA VAL A 34 -0.97 -1.47 -4.87
C VAL A 34 -0.71 -2.94 -5.13
N ASP A 35 -0.81 -3.75 -4.09
CA ASP A 35 -0.78 -5.20 -4.21
C ASP A 35 -2.10 -5.70 -4.76
N ILE A 36 -2.03 -6.63 -5.72
CA ILE A 36 -3.19 -7.20 -6.40
C ILE A 36 -3.15 -8.71 -6.21
N SER A 37 -4.10 -9.22 -5.46
CA SER A 37 -4.24 -10.65 -5.18
C SER A 37 -5.63 -11.16 -5.55
N VAL A 38 -5.79 -12.49 -5.57
CA VAL A 38 -7.07 -13.15 -5.85
C VAL A 38 -7.49 -13.96 -4.63
N ALA A 39 -8.66 -13.67 -4.09
CA ALA A 39 -9.28 -14.41 -3.00
C ALA A 39 -10.76 -14.67 -3.32
N ASP A 40 -11.21 -15.92 -3.17
CA ASP A 40 -12.60 -16.33 -3.41
C ASP A 40 -13.16 -15.91 -4.79
N GLY A 41 -12.31 -15.98 -5.83
CA GLY A 41 -12.66 -15.56 -7.18
C GLY A 41 -12.86 -14.06 -7.37
N ARG A 42 -12.40 -13.25 -6.41
CA ARG A 42 -12.44 -11.78 -6.44
C ARG A 42 -11.03 -11.22 -6.43
N PHE A 43 -10.82 -10.09 -7.11
CA PHE A 43 -9.61 -9.31 -6.94
C PHE A 43 -9.67 -8.57 -5.60
N VAL A 44 -8.57 -8.65 -4.85
CA VAL A 44 -8.33 -7.86 -3.64
C VAL A 44 -7.21 -6.88 -3.97
N LEU A 45 -7.43 -5.60 -3.62
CA LEU A 45 -6.50 -4.51 -3.85
C LEU A 45 -6.09 -3.92 -2.50
N GLU A 46 -4.80 -3.93 -2.19
CA GLU A 46 -4.27 -3.42 -0.92
C GLU A 46 -3.17 -2.39 -1.18
N LYS A 47 -3.19 -1.26 -0.47
CA LYS A 47 -2.10 -0.28 -0.56
C LYS A 47 -0.85 -0.90 0.07
N VAL A 48 0.26 -0.88 -0.64
CA VAL A 48 1.55 -1.28 -0.08
C VAL A 48 2.08 -0.13 0.77
N GLU A 49 2.01 -0.27 2.08
CA GLU A 49 2.57 0.70 3.01
C GLU A 49 4.01 0.32 3.37
N GLN A 50 4.94 1.23 3.10
CA GLN A 50 6.32 1.13 3.56
C GLN A 50 6.40 1.78 4.93
N HIS A 51 6.53 0.98 5.98
CA HIS A 51 6.61 1.47 7.35
C HIS A 51 7.68 0.73 8.15
N CYS A 52 8.22 1.41 9.16
CA CYS A 52 9.16 0.84 10.10
C CYS A 52 8.48 -0.29 10.88
N VAL A 53 9.12 -1.46 10.94
CA VAL A 53 8.57 -2.64 11.65
C VAL A 53 8.45 -2.44 13.16
N PHE A 54 9.14 -1.45 13.73
CA PHE A 54 9.12 -1.19 15.18
C PHE A 54 8.15 -0.07 15.59
N CYS A 55 8.06 1.01 14.81
CA CYS A 55 7.31 2.21 15.20
C CYS A 55 6.28 2.69 14.17
N GLY A 56 6.19 2.07 12.99
CA GLY A 56 5.26 2.46 11.94
C GLY A 56 5.62 3.76 11.19
N ALA A 57 6.74 4.41 11.50
CA ALA A 57 7.19 5.59 10.75
C ALA A 57 7.43 5.23 9.27
N ALA A 58 7.04 6.10 8.33
CA ALA A 58 7.27 5.91 6.90
C ALA A 58 8.51 6.66 6.38
N GLU A 59 9.18 7.44 7.23
CA GLU A 59 10.33 8.26 6.88
C GLU A 59 11.65 7.56 7.19
N GLU A 60 12.67 7.89 6.40
CA GLU A 60 14.06 7.41 6.58
C GLU A 60 14.17 5.89 6.74
N LEU A 61 13.34 5.14 6.00
CA LEU A 61 13.30 3.70 6.02
C LEU A 61 14.54 3.10 5.35
N ARG A 62 15.11 2.11 6.02
CA ARG A 62 16.18 1.27 5.50
C ARG A 62 15.75 -0.18 5.56
N GLU A 63 16.01 -0.91 4.48
CA GLU A 63 15.76 -2.33 4.45
C GLU A 63 16.85 -3.08 5.23
N HIS A 64 16.44 -3.92 6.18
CA HIS A 64 17.30 -4.82 6.91
C HIS A 64 16.62 -6.19 7.01
N ARG A 65 17.20 -7.21 6.34
CA ARG A 65 16.66 -8.58 6.30
C ARG A 65 15.18 -8.62 5.87
N ALA A 66 14.85 -7.95 4.76
CA ALA A 66 13.49 -7.83 4.21
C ALA A 66 12.47 -7.16 5.15
N LYS A 67 12.92 -6.42 6.16
CA LYS A 67 12.08 -5.56 7.01
C LYS A 67 12.53 -4.12 6.87
N LEU A 68 11.59 -3.19 6.81
CA LEU A 68 11.89 -1.77 6.81
C LEU A 68 12.04 -1.27 8.25
N VAL A 69 13.11 -0.52 8.50
CA VAL A 69 13.42 0.06 9.81
C VAL A 69 13.81 1.53 9.61
N CYS A 70 13.19 2.46 10.33
CA CYS A 70 13.56 3.87 10.25
C CYS A 70 14.88 4.15 10.97
N ALA A 71 15.57 5.22 10.57
CA ALA A 71 16.84 5.64 11.16
C ALA A 71 16.79 5.78 12.70
N ALA A 72 15.68 6.30 13.24
CA ALA A 72 15.48 6.43 14.69
C ALA A 72 15.52 5.08 15.43
N CYS A 73 14.85 4.05 14.90
CA CYS A 73 14.86 2.71 15.48
C CYS A 73 16.20 2.00 15.29
N VAL A 74 16.92 2.26 14.19
CA VAL A 74 18.29 1.76 14.03
C VAL A 74 19.20 2.35 15.11
N GLY A 75 19.09 3.66 15.37
CA GLY A 75 19.84 4.35 16.42
C GLY A 75 19.61 3.73 17.80
N SER A 76 18.35 3.48 18.17
CA SER A 76 18.02 2.89 19.46
C SER A 76 18.50 1.44 19.62
N LEU A 77 18.54 0.66 18.53
CA LEU A 77 19.07 -0.71 18.54
C LEU A 77 20.60 -0.78 18.65
N SER A 78 21.30 0.24 18.13
CA SER A 78 22.77 0.31 18.15
C SER A 78 23.37 0.84 19.46
N ALA A 79 22.54 1.38 20.35
CA ALA A 79 22.94 1.96 21.63
C ALA A 79 23.03 0.93 22.78
N SER A 80 23.13 -0.37 22.47
CA SER A 80 23.24 -1.48 23.43
C SER A 80 24.54 -2.24 23.26
#